data_AF-A0A498M389-F1
#
_entry.id   AF-A0A498M389-F1
#
_cell.length_a   1.000
_cell.length_b   1.000
_cell.length_c   1.000
_cell.angle_alpha   90.00
_cell.angle_beta   90.00
_cell.angle_gamma   90.00
#
_symmetry.space_group_name_H-M   'P 1'
#
loop_
_entity.id
_entity.type
_entity.pdbx_description
1 polymer ?
#
loop_
_entity_poly.entity_id
_entity_poly.type
_entity_poly.pdbx_seq_one_letter_code
_entity_poly.pdbx_strand_id
1 'polypeptide(L)'
;MILPGPHVFIIVLNLGQRFTKEEATAVEIIKETFGEKSLMFTMVLFTRGDFLENKTIEQCLGKPGSALNQLIESCGNRFHVFNNKETGDQTQVTDLLQKIDNMVKTNGGSYYSCKMFREMERQIQEQQKNILMERVREREEEMKN
;
A
#
# COMPACT_ATOMS: atom_id res chain seq x y z
N MET A 1 19.18 3.09 4.91
CA MET A 1 18.32 3.27 3.73
C MET A 1 18.57 2.11 2.78
N ILE A 2 17.52 1.38 2.39
CA ILE A 2 17.61 0.35 1.34
C ILE A 2 17.72 1.12 0.02
N LEU A 3 18.94 1.43 -0.39
CA LEU A 3 19.21 2.00 -1.71
C LEU A 3 19.37 0.85 -2.70
N PRO A 4 18.77 0.94 -3.90
CA PRO A 4 18.18 2.14 -4.50
C PRO A 4 16.66 2.35 -4.24
N GLY A 5 15.99 1.42 -3.55
CA GLY A 5 14.60 1.51 -3.08
C GLY A 5 13.95 0.13 -2.90
N PRO A 6 12.79 0.01 -2.24
CA PRO A 6 12.09 -1.27 -2.11
C PRO A 6 11.42 -1.69 -3.43
N HIS A 7 11.49 -2.98 -3.75
CA HIS A 7 10.73 -3.56 -4.88
C HIS A 7 9.25 -3.75 -4.56
N VAL A 8 8.94 -4.00 -3.29
CA VAL A 8 7.59 -4.24 -2.81
C VAL A 8 7.45 -3.74 -1.37
N PHE A 9 6.29 -3.19 -1.04
CA PHE A 9 5.80 -3.02 0.32
C PHE A 9 4.77 -4.12 0.61
N ILE A 10 4.91 -4.85 1.71
CA ILE A 10 3.98 -5.93 2.07
C ILE A 10 3.20 -5.52 3.31
N ILE A 11 1.87 -5.44 3.19
CA ILE A 11 0.94 -5.30 4.32
C ILE A 11 0.53 -6.70 4.75
N VAL A 12 0.94 -7.12 5.95
CA VAL A 12 0.65 -8.47 6.46
C VAL A 12 -0.63 -8.44 7.29
N LEU A 13 -1.62 -9.25 6.92
CA LEU A 13 -2.90 -9.39 7.62
C LEU A 13 -3.12 -10.83 8.07
N ASN A 14 -3.87 -11.05 9.15
CA ASN A 14 -4.15 -12.38 9.68
C ASN A 14 -5.58 -12.82 9.36
N LEU A 15 -5.76 -13.91 8.61
CA LEU A 15 -7.09 -14.40 8.23
C LEU A 15 -7.93 -14.90 9.41
N GLY A 16 -7.28 -15.32 10.49
CA GLY A 16 -7.96 -15.75 11.71
C GLY A 16 -8.38 -14.61 12.63
N GLN A 17 -8.19 -13.35 12.22
CA GLN A 17 -8.51 -12.17 13.03
C GLN A 17 -9.42 -11.22 12.25
N ARG A 18 -10.20 -10.43 13.02
CA ARG A 18 -11.07 -9.41 12.44
C ARG A 18 -10.21 -8.23 11.97
N PHE A 19 -10.54 -7.72 10.77
CA PHE A 19 -9.90 -6.52 10.26
C PHE A 19 -10.10 -5.31 11.19
N THR A 20 -9.03 -4.62 11.56
CA THR A 20 -9.05 -3.53 12.53
C THR A 20 -8.79 -2.16 11.91
N LYS A 21 -8.97 -1.10 12.71
CA LYS A 21 -8.72 0.28 12.26
C LYS A 21 -7.22 0.54 12.06
N GLU A 22 -6.37 -0.11 12.86
CA GLU A 22 -4.91 -0.03 12.74
C GLU A 22 -4.46 -0.57 11.37
N GLU A 23 -5.02 -1.69 10.93
CA GLU A 23 -4.74 -2.27 9.62
C GLU A 23 -5.22 -1.37 8.48
N ALA A 24 -6.37 -0.70 8.64
CA ALA A 24 -6.84 0.30 7.68
C ALA A 24 -5.89 1.50 7.55
N THR A 25 -5.26 1.91 8.66
CA THR A 25 -4.34 3.04 8.70
C THR A 25 -2.99 2.72 8.03
N ALA A 26 -2.64 1.45 7.84
CA ALA A 26 -1.37 1.06 7.23
C ALA A 26 -1.19 1.61 5.80
N VAL A 27 -2.27 1.65 5.02
CA VAL A 27 -2.27 2.26 3.68
C VAL A 27 -1.99 3.75 3.77
N GLU A 28 -2.64 4.44 4.70
CA GLU A 28 -2.46 5.87 4.90
C GLU A 28 -1.02 6.20 5.30
N ILE A 29 -0.44 5.43 6.22
CA ILE A 29 0.96 5.59 6.63
C ILE A 29 1.91 5.42 5.43
N ILE A 30 1.67 4.42 4.57
CA ILE A 30 2.47 4.20 3.37
C ILE A 30 2.35 5.38 2.40
N LYS A 31 1.13 5.92 2.19
CA LYS A 31 0.90 7.09 1.35
C LYS A 31 1.51 8.36 1.91
N GLU A 32 1.35 8.62 3.20
CA GLU A 32 1.89 9.80 3.88
C GLU A 32 3.41 9.77 3.90
N THR A 33 4.01 8.58 4.06
CA THR A 33 5.46 8.41 4.17
C THR A 33 6.14 8.33 2.80
N PHE A 34 5.53 7.63 1.84
CA PHE A 34 6.14 7.31 0.54
C PHE A 34 5.33 7.80 -0.66
N GLY A 35 4.32 8.63 -0.44
CA GLY A 35 3.50 9.21 -1.50
C GLY A 35 2.52 8.22 -2.11
N GLU A 36 1.51 8.74 -2.81
CA GLU A 36 0.46 7.92 -3.44
C GLU A 36 1.02 6.87 -4.43
N LYS A 37 2.11 7.19 -5.14
CA LYS A 37 2.75 6.27 -6.09
C LYS A 37 3.34 5.01 -5.41
N SER A 38 3.57 5.04 -4.10
CA SER A 38 4.05 3.85 -3.36
C SER A 38 3.06 2.70 -3.40
N LEU A 39 1.76 2.98 -3.48
CA LEU A 39 0.73 1.94 -3.54
C LEU A 39 0.85 1.05 -4.77
N MET A 40 1.40 1.56 -5.87
CA MET A 40 1.71 0.77 -7.07
C MET A 40 2.66 -0.39 -6.76
N PHE A 41 3.50 -0.25 -5.73
CA PHE A 41 4.48 -1.23 -5.26
C PHE A 41 4.01 -1.96 -3.99
N THR A 42 2.76 -1.79 -3.57
CA THR A 42 2.22 -2.42 -2.36
C THR A 42 1.39 -3.66 -2.71
N MET A 43 1.53 -4.70 -1.88
CA MET A 43 0.78 -5.95 -1.95
C MET A 43 0.31 -6.36 -0.55
N VAL A 44 -0.87 -6.96 -0.47
CA VAL A 44 -1.41 -7.52 0.79
C VAL A 44 -1.03 -8.99 0.92
N LEU A 45 -0.47 -9.38 2.07
CA LEU A 45 -0.15 -10.76 2.39
C LEU A 45 -1.04 -11.25 3.54
N PHE A 46 -1.95 -12.16 3.23
CA PHE A 46 -2.77 -12.83 4.21
C PHE A 46 -2.01 -14.01 4.81
N THR A 47 -1.88 -14.05 6.12
CA THR A 47 -1.29 -15.17 6.88
C THR A 47 -2.39 -16.05 7.45
N ARG A 48 -1.99 -17.24 7.92
CA ARG A 48 -2.90 -18.31 8.36
C ARG A 48 -3.81 -18.78 7.23
N GLY A 49 -3.23 -19.07 6.06
CA GLY A 49 -3.95 -19.70 4.95
C GLY A 49 -4.67 -21.00 5.33
N ASP A 50 -4.23 -21.68 6.41
CA ASP A 50 -4.90 -22.84 7.00
C ASP A 50 -6.34 -22.54 7.49
N PHE A 51 -6.68 -21.27 7.78
CA PHE A 51 -8.04 -20.86 8.14
C PHE A 51 -9.03 -20.86 6.96
N LEU A 52 -8.53 -20.90 5.72
CA LEU A 52 -9.43 -20.95 4.56
C LEU A 52 -10.12 -22.31 4.44
N GLU A 53 -9.51 -23.39 4.93
CA GLU A 53 -10.00 -24.76 4.75
C GLU A 53 -10.38 -25.03 3.28
N ASN A 54 -11.68 -25.11 2.97
CA ASN A 54 -12.21 -25.34 1.62
C ASN A 54 -12.78 -24.08 0.94
N LYS A 55 -12.59 -22.90 1.56
CA LYS A 55 -13.08 -21.61 1.05
C LYS A 55 -12.00 -20.94 0.22
N THR A 56 -12.42 -20.13 -0.74
CA THR A 56 -11.50 -19.24 -1.43
C THR A 56 -11.26 -17.98 -0.59
N ILE A 57 -10.13 -17.33 -0.79
CA ILE A 57 -9.84 -16.07 -0.12
C ILE A 57 -10.89 -15.00 -0.43
N GLU A 58 -11.42 -14.96 -1.65
CA GLU A 58 -12.47 -14.03 -2.07
C GLU A 58 -13.76 -14.19 -1.26
N GLN A 59 -14.05 -15.40 -0.78
CA GLN A 59 -15.19 -15.66 0.11
C GLN A 59 -14.95 -15.15 1.54
N CYS A 60 -13.68 -14.93 1.90
CA CYS A 60 -13.25 -14.35 3.17
C CYS A 60 -13.04 -12.83 3.08
N LEU A 61 -12.85 -12.29 1.87
CA LEU A 61 -12.92 -10.87 1.64
C LEU A 61 -14.35 -10.42 1.95
N GLY A 62 -14.49 -9.42 2.81
CA GLY A 62 -15.80 -8.91 3.20
C GLY A 62 -16.61 -8.41 1.99
N LYS A 63 -17.81 -7.89 2.25
CA LYS A 63 -18.65 -7.31 1.18
C LYS A 63 -17.88 -6.22 0.40
N PRO A 64 -18.18 -6.02 -0.89
CA PRO A 64 -17.69 -4.88 -1.65
C PRO A 64 -17.91 -3.57 -0.88
N GLY A 65 -16.89 -2.70 -0.87
CA GLY A 65 -16.90 -1.45 -0.12
C GLY A 65 -16.58 -1.58 1.38
N SER A 66 -16.32 -2.78 1.89
CA SER A 66 -15.73 -2.95 3.23
C SER A 66 -14.31 -2.38 3.29
N ALA A 67 -13.85 -1.98 4.48
CA ALA A 67 -12.52 -1.37 4.65
C ALA A 67 -11.38 -2.28 4.15
N LEU A 68 -11.48 -3.60 4.36
CA LEU A 68 -10.53 -4.57 3.82
C LEU A 68 -10.54 -4.59 2.29
N ASN A 69 -11.72 -4.57 1.67
CA ASN A 69 -11.86 -4.57 0.23
C ASN A 69 -11.31 -3.27 -0.39
N GLN A 70 -11.58 -2.11 0.22
CA GLN A 70 -10.99 -0.83 -0.18
C GLN A 70 -9.46 -0.81 -0.06
N LEU A 71 -8.90 -1.45 0.97
CA LEU A 71 -7.46 -1.59 1.15
C LEU A 71 -6.84 -2.41 0.00
N ILE A 72 -7.45 -3.54 -0.37
CA ILE A 72 -7.00 -4.39 -1.47
C ILE A 72 -7.11 -3.67 -2.81
N GLU A 73 -8.21 -2.95 -3.04
CA GLU A 73 -8.43 -2.13 -4.24
C GLU A 73 -7.39 -1.01 -4.36
N SER A 74 -7.08 -0.34 -3.25
CA SER A 74 -6.02 0.69 -3.20
C SER A 74 -4.65 0.10 -3.56
N CYS A 75 -4.42 -1.17 -3.23
CA CYS A 75 -3.24 -1.94 -3.63
C CYS A 75 -3.39 -2.60 -5.02
N GLY A 76 -4.29 -2.11 -5.88
CA GLY A 76 -4.48 -2.61 -7.25
C GLY A 76 -4.93 -4.07 -7.32
N ASN A 77 -5.71 -4.53 -6.33
CA ASN A 77 -6.15 -5.92 -6.18
C ASN A 77 -5.00 -6.93 -6.06
N ARG A 78 -3.83 -6.48 -5.59
CA ARG A 78 -2.65 -7.34 -5.38
C ARG A 78 -2.68 -7.94 -3.97
N PHE A 79 -2.91 -9.24 -3.90
CA PHE A 79 -2.78 -9.98 -2.66
C PHE A 79 -2.24 -11.41 -2.86
N HIS A 80 -1.76 -11.99 -1.76
CA HIS A 80 -1.30 -13.38 -1.69
C HIS A 80 -1.68 -14.00 -0.33
N VAL A 81 -1.82 -15.32 -0.27
CA VAL A 81 -2.16 -16.05 0.96
C VAL A 81 -1.02 -16.98 1.31
N PHE A 82 -0.59 -16.93 2.57
CA PHE A 82 0.52 -17.66 3.12
C PHE A 82 0.07 -18.54 4.28
N ASN A 83 0.48 -19.80 4.28
CA ASN A 83 0.37 -20.68 5.43
C ASN A 83 1.75 -20.84 6.08
N ASN A 84 2.02 -20.05 7.12
CA ASN A 84 3.30 -20.09 7.84
C ASN A 84 3.58 -21.42 8.57
N LYS A 85 2.59 -22.32 8.68
CA LYS A 85 2.80 -23.67 9.23
C LYS A 85 3.30 -24.66 8.16
N GLU A 86 3.05 -24.36 6.89
CA GLU A 86 3.57 -25.15 5.78
C GLU A 86 5.06 -24.81 5.59
N THR A 87 5.91 -25.80 5.87
CA THR A 87 7.37 -25.65 5.90
C THR A 87 8.07 -26.60 4.92
N GLY A 88 7.36 -27.61 4.40
CA GLY A 88 7.88 -28.55 3.43
C GLY A 88 7.73 -28.05 2.00
N ASP A 89 6.58 -27.43 1.69
CA ASP A 89 6.30 -26.88 0.36
C ASP A 89 6.61 -25.36 0.29
N GLN A 90 7.56 -25.01 -0.58
CA GLN A 90 7.95 -23.62 -0.85
C GLN A 90 7.23 -23.00 -2.06
N THR A 91 6.23 -23.69 -2.63
CA THR A 91 5.45 -23.18 -3.76
C THR A 91 4.81 -21.82 -3.44
N GLN A 92 4.29 -21.63 -2.22
CA GLN A 92 3.76 -20.33 -1.77
C GLN A 92 4.78 -19.18 -1.85
N VAL A 93 6.07 -19.45 -1.57
CA VAL A 93 7.14 -18.45 -1.72
C VAL A 93 7.35 -18.13 -3.19
N THR A 94 7.43 -19.16 -4.02
CA THR A 94 7.66 -19.02 -5.47
C THR A 94 6.53 -18.22 -6.13
N ASP A 95 5.28 -18.52 -5.78
CA ASP A 95 4.10 -17.83 -6.26
C ASP A 95 4.06 -16.36 -5.80
N LEU A 96 4.45 -16.08 -4.55
CA LEU A 96 4.57 -14.72 -4.05
C LEU A 96 5.61 -13.92 -4.85
N LEU A 97 6.81 -14.49 -5.04
CA LEU A 97 7.88 -13.85 -5.81
C LEU A 97 7.46 -13.60 -7.26
N GLN A 98 6.76 -14.55 -7.89
CA GLN A 98 6.26 -14.36 -9.25
C GLN A 98 5.21 -13.24 -9.35
N LYS A 99 4.33 -13.10 -8.34
CA LYS A 99 3.40 -11.96 -8.26
C LYS A 99 4.15 -10.63 -8.09
N ILE A 100 5.21 -10.60 -7.28
CA ILE A 100 6.06 -9.43 -7.09
C ILE A 100 6.76 -9.05 -8.40
N ASP A 101 7.34 -10.01 -9.11
CA ASP A 101 8.01 -9.78 -10.39
C ASP A 101 7.04 -9.21 -11.43
N ASN A 102 5.82 -9.74 -11.50
CA ASN A 102 4.79 -9.24 -12.41
C ASN A 102 4.37 -7.81 -12.06
N MET A 103 4.24 -7.50 -10.77
CA MET A 103 3.97 -6.13 -10.30
C MET A 103 5.10 -5.18 -10.70
N VAL A 104 6.35 -5.54 -10.42
CA VAL A 104 7.53 -4.74 -10.76
C VAL A 104 7.63 -4.50 -12.26
N LYS A 105 7.40 -5.52 -13.10
CA LYS A 105 7.36 -5.39 -14.57
C LYS A 105 6.26 -4.42 -15.02
N THR A 106 5.07 -4.51 -14.43
CA THR A 106 3.94 -3.60 -14.73
C THR A 106 4.28 -2.15 -14.36
N ASN A 107 5.08 -1.95 -13.31
CA ASN A 107 5.55 -0.64 -12.86
C ASN A 107 6.80 -0.13 -13.61
N GLY A 108 7.09 -0.67 -14.81
CA GLY A 108 8.23 -0.25 -15.63
C GLY A 108 9.54 -0.97 -15.33
N GLY A 109 9.49 -2.10 -14.60
CA GLY A 109 10.64 -2.97 -14.35
C GLY A 109 11.63 -2.43 -13.32
N SER A 110 11.20 -1.53 -12.44
CA SER A 110 12.06 -0.88 -11.44
C SER A 110 11.44 -0.91 -10.04
N TYR A 111 12.20 -0.50 -9.04
CA TYR A 111 11.80 -0.38 -7.64
C TYR A 111 11.14 0.99 -7.36
N TYR A 112 10.53 1.13 -6.18
CA TYR A 112 10.11 2.44 -5.68
C TYR A 112 11.34 3.32 -5.45
N SER A 113 11.65 4.19 -6.41
CA SER A 113 12.96 4.87 -6.48
C SER A 113 13.04 6.13 -5.61
N CYS A 114 14.26 6.49 -5.21
CA CYS A 114 14.52 7.79 -4.58
C CYS A 114 14.04 8.98 -5.42
N LYS A 115 13.97 8.84 -6.76
CA LYS A 115 13.42 9.89 -7.64
C LYS A 115 11.93 10.09 -7.38
N MET A 116 11.17 9.00 -7.24
CA MET A 116 9.74 9.07 -6.93
C MET A 116 9.50 9.67 -5.54
N PHE A 117 10.34 9.31 -4.57
CA PHE A 117 10.31 9.89 -3.24
C PHE A 117 10.59 11.39 -3.25
N ARG A 118 11.65 11.84 -3.93
CA ARG A 118 11.96 13.28 -4.06
C ARG A 118 10.88 14.05 -4.83
N GLU A 119 10.25 13.42 -5.82
CA GLU A 119 9.14 14.02 -6.56
C GLU A 119 7.94 14.26 -5.63
N MET A 120 7.60 13.28 -4.78
CA MET A 120 6.60 13.43 -3.73
C MET A 120 6.98 14.58 -2.77
N GLU A 121 8.20 14.61 -2.23
CA GLU A 121 8.64 15.69 -1.32
C GLU A 121 8.48 17.08 -1.96
N ARG A 122 8.84 17.20 -3.24
CA ARG A 122 8.70 18.45 -3.99
C ARG A 122 7.24 18.86 -4.15
N GLN A 123 6.34 17.92 -4.46
CA GLN A 123 4.91 18.19 -4.57
C GLN A 123 4.33 18.69 -3.25
N ILE A 124 4.72 18.08 -2.13
CA ILE A 124 4.29 18.50 -0.78
C ILE A 124 4.77 19.93 -0.49
N GLN A 125 6.04 20.24 -0.77
CA GLN A 125 6.58 21.58 -0.57
C GLN A 125 5.87 22.63 -1.42
N GLU A 126 5.55 22.31 -2.67
CA GLU A 126 4.85 23.21 -3.58
C GLU A 126 3.40 23.46 -3.13
N GLN A 127 2.69 22.42 -2.69
CA GLN A 127 1.36 22.56 -2.11
C GLN A 127 1.37 23.42 -0.84
N GLN A 128 2.31 23.18 0.08
CA GLN A 128 2.45 23.98 1.30
C GLN A 128 2.74 25.45 0.99
N LYS A 129 3.58 25.71 -0.01
CA LYS A 129 3.89 27.07 -0.47
C LYS A 129 2.65 27.76 -1.04
N ASN A 130 1.85 27.06 -1.84
CA ASN A 130 0.62 27.61 -2.42
C ASN A 130 -0.42 27.95 -1.33
N ILE A 131 -0.64 27.04 -0.37
CA ILE A 131 -1.54 27.27 0.78
C ILE A 131 -1.07 28.48 1.60
N LEU A 132 0.24 28.61 1.83
CA LEU A 132 0.78 29.75 2.56
C LEU A 132 0.55 31.06 1.81
N MET A 133 0.77 31.09 0.50
CA MET A 133 0.52 32.29 -0.31
C MET A 133 -0.94 32.69 -0.33
N GLU A 134 -1.86 31.73 -0.39
CA GLU A 134 -3.30 31.97 -0.35
C GLU A 134 -3.71 32.61 0.99
N ARG A 135 -3.24 32.05 2.12
CA ARG A 135 -3.47 32.64 3.45
C ARG A 135 -2.91 34.04 3.62
N VAL A 136 -1.75 34.32 3.01
CA VAL A 136 -1.17 35.67 3.03
C VAL A 136 -2.05 36.65 2.26
N ARG A 137 -2.56 36.25 1.09
CA ARG A 137 -3.47 37.08 0.28
C ARG A 137 -4.79 37.36 1.00
N GLU A 138 -5.42 36.32 1.57
CA GLU A 138 -6.65 36.47 2.35
C GLU A 138 -6.47 37.49 3.49
N ARG A 139 -5.36 37.38 4.24
CA ARG A 139 -5.06 38.30 5.35
C ARG A 139 -4.77 39.73 4.88
N GLU A 140 -4.13 39.89 3.72
CA GLU A 140 -3.90 41.21 3.11
C GLU A 140 -5.20 41.87 2.65
N GLU A 141 -6.19 41.09 2.19
CA GLU A 141 -7.52 41.58 1.82
C GLU A 141 -8.35 41.95 3.06
N GLU A 142 -8.29 41.13 4.13
CA GLU A 142 -8.93 41.44 5.41
C GLU A 142 -8.41 42.74 6.04
N MET A 143 -7.11 43.02 5.94
CA MET A 143 -6.53 44.27 6.46
C MET A 143 -6.89 45.52 5.64
N LYS A 144 -7.42 45.34 4.42
CA LYS A 144 -7.82 46.45 3.54
C LYS A 144 -9.30 46.84 3.67
N ASN A 145 -10.11 46.01 4.33
CA ASN A 145 -11.52 46.26 4.63
C ASN A 145 -11.72 46.79 6.06
#